data_AF-A0A0B2V7M0-F1
#
_entry.id   AF-A0A0B2V7M0-F1
#
_cell.length_a   1.000
_cell.length_b   1.000
_cell.length_c   1.000
_cell.angle_alpha   90.00
_cell.angle_beta   90.00
_cell.angle_gamma   90.00
#
_symmetry.space_group_name_H-M   'P 1'
#
loop_
_entity.id
_entity.type
_entity.pdbx_description
1 polymer ?
#
loop_
_entity_poly.entity_id
_entity_poly.type
_entity_poly.pdbx_seq_one_letter_code
_entity_poly.pdbx_strand_id
1 'polypeptide(L)'
;MFGPVLILIAAASTAVYAETAVCEQLIECLAKARSRNEECLSSHVSVSSRDSKHECRNESLHNQLKQLIEQRTAHYETCLRTKAPGAVPIENAKKKAKCDAIMRKRPVKRDLSMDDRKGRRSIKRDKKKGQAAQNSCFREARKIKLHCSQLAKCCNISKQCRDTSAIDQKITEKKIEIKESLRQCRAINTGRKGGKKHKQQQQQQQQQSRRNKMANVTTSKP
;
A
#
# COMPACT_ATOMS: atom_id res chain seq x y z
N MET A 1 -16.41 67.64 8.86
CA MET A 1 -16.09 66.66 9.92
C MET A 1 -16.42 65.28 9.39
N PHE A 2 -15.43 64.58 8.83
CA PHE A 2 -15.61 63.22 8.30
C PHE A 2 -15.14 62.22 9.36
N GLY A 3 -16.05 61.34 9.77
CA GLY A 3 -15.83 60.37 10.86
C GLY A 3 -14.88 59.23 10.47
N PRO A 4 -14.38 58.48 11.46
CA PRO A 4 -13.48 57.36 11.21
C PRO A 4 -14.27 56.13 10.76
N VAL A 5 -14.21 55.82 9.47
CA VAL A 5 -14.56 54.50 8.93
C VAL A 5 -13.24 53.76 8.70
N LEU A 6 -12.71 53.11 9.73
CA LEU A 6 -11.65 52.14 9.61
C LEU A 6 -11.59 51.37 10.93
N ILE A 7 -11.86 50.06 10.87
CA ILE A 7 -11.38 48.95 11.73
C ILE A 7 -12.38 47.80 11.55
N LEU A 8 -12.30 47.05 10.45
CA LEU A 8 -13.00 45.76 10.30
C LEU A 8 -12.27 44.79 9.33
N ILE A 9 -10.93 44.89 9.18
CA ILE A 9 -10.19 44.02 8.24
C ILE A 9 -9.37 42.91 8.95
N ALA A 10 -9.02 43.06 10.24
CA ALA A 10 -8.10 42.13 10.90
C ALA A 10 -8.68 40.73 11.18
N ALA A 11 -9.99 40.59 11.42
CA ALA A 11 -10.60 39.32 11.79
C ALA A 11 -10.65 38.31 10.62
N ALA A 12 -10.90 38.80 9.39
CA ALA A 12 -10.97 37.94 8.20
C ALA A 12 -9.62 37.30 7.87
N SER A 13 -8.52 38.05 8.02
CA SER A 13 -7.17 37.54 7.75
C SER A 13 -6.82 36.36 8.64
N THR A 14 -7.05 36.46 9.96
CA THR A 14 -6.71 35.38 10.90
C THR A 14 -7.50 34.08 10.67
N ALA A 15 -8.74 34.18 10.19
CA ALA A 15 -9.58 33.02 9.89
C ALA A 15 -9.12 32.29 8.62
N VAL A 16 -8.69 33.02 7.59
CA VAL A 16 -8.12 32.45 6.35
C VAL A 16 -6.77 31.78 6.62
N TYR A 17 -5.93 32.37 7.49
CA TYR A 17 -4.65 31.77 7.90
C TYR A 17 -4.79 30.44 8.67
N ALA A 18 -5.85 30.28 9.47
CA ALA A 18 -6.05 29.06 10.24
C ALA A 18 -6.48 27.86 9.37
N GLU A 19 -7.23 28.09 8.31
CA GLU A 19 -7.72 27.02 7.42
C GLU A 19 -6.73 26.62 6.34
N THR A 20 -6.01 27.60 5.79
CA THR A 20 -4.85 27.34 4.92
C THR A 20 -3.87 26.40 5.61
N ALA A 21 -3.60 26.62 6.91
CA ALA A 21 -2.77 25.74 7.73
C ALA A 21 -3.28 24.30 7.82
N VAL A 22 -4.60 24.05 7.81
CA VAL A 22 -5.17 22.68 7.83
C VAL A 22 -4.91 21.96 6.51
N CYS A 23 -5.10 22.65 5.39
CA CYS A 23 -4.85 22.09 4.07
C CYS A 23 -3.34 21.86 3.84
N GLU A 24 -2.48 22.73 4.36
CA GLU A 24 -1.02 22.54 4.35
C GLU A 24 -0.59 21.35 5.20
N GLN A 25 -1.10 21.21 6.43
CA GLN A 25 -0.85 20.03 7.26
C GLN A 25 -1.33 18.74 6.60
N LEU A 26 -2.43 18.77 5.85
CA LEU A 26 -2.88 17.63 5.06
C LEU A 26 -1.85 17.26 3.99
N ILE A 27 -1.33 18.23 3.24
CA ILE A 27 -0.31 18.00 2.20
C ILE A 27 0.95 17.37 2.83
N GLU A 28 1.42 17.92 3.95
CA GLU A 28 2.57 17.35 4.69
C GLU A 28 2.27 15.92 5.18
N CYS A 29 1.07 15.69 5.71
CA CYS A 29 0.65 14.37 6.18
C CYS A 29 0.68 13.34 5.04
N LEU A 30 0.19 13.71 3.85
CA LEU A 30 0.19 12.83 2.66
C LEU A 30 1.61 12.48 2.22
N ALA A 31 2.51 13.46 2.17
CA ALA A 31 3.93 13.23 1.88
C ALA A 31 4.56 12.28 2.91
N LYS A 32 4.32 12.50 4.21
CA LYS A 32 4.80 11.63 5.29
C LYS A 32 4.23 10.21 5.19
N ALA A 33 2.96 10.07 4.86
CA ALA A 33 2.31 8.78 4.67
C ALA A 33 2.92 8.00 3.49
N ARG A 34 3.30 8.70 2.41
CA ARG A 34 3.99 8.10 1.25
C ARG A 34 5.39 7.63 1.63
N SER A 35 6.20 8.53 2.19
CA SER A 35 7.58 8.22 2.64
C SER A 35 7.61 7.01 3.58
N ARG A 36 6.74 6.96 4.60
CA ARG A 36 6.66 5.80 5.51
C ARG A 36 6.24 4.52 4.82
N ASN A 37 5.36 4.60 3.83
CA ASN A 37 4.93 3.42 3.08
C ASN A 37 6.08 2.87 2.20
N GLU A 38 6.87 3.75 1.58
CA GLU A 38 8.06 3.37 0.80
C GLU A 38 9.17 2.77 1.67
N GLU A 39 9.38 3.30 2.87
CA GLU A 39 10.31 2.75 3.87
C GLU A 39 9.89 1.32 4.27
N CYS A 40 8.60 1.10 4.57
CA CYS A 40 8.10 -0.24 4.88
C CYS A 40 8.25 -1.21 3.71
N LEU A 41 8.02 -0.75 2.47
CA LEU A 41 8.18 -1.58 1.27
C LEU A 41 9.65 -1.94 1.00
N SER A 42 10.57 -0.98 1.12
CA SER A 42 12.01 -1.21 0.95
C SER A 42 12.55 -2.21 1.98
N SER A 43 12.04 -2.13 3.21
CA SER A 43 12.36 -3.08 4.29
C SER A 43 11.74 -4.47 4.11
N HIS A 44 10.78 -4.65 3.18
CA HIS A 44 10.10 -5.91 2.89
C HIS A 44 10.77 -6.69 1.75
N VAL A 45 11.32 -5.98 0.75
CA VAL A 45 11.97 -6.61 -0.43
C VAL A 45 13.20 -7.45 -0.02
N SER A 46 13.91 -7.06 1.04
CA SER A 46 15.06 -7.79 1.58
C SER A 46 14.72 -9.16 2.19
N VAL A 47 13.45 -9.45 2.52
CA VAL A 47 13.04 -10.69 3.21
C VAL A 47 12.30 -11.68 2.29
N SER A 48 11.73 -11.21 1.18
CA SER A 48 10.76 -11.96 0.38
C SER A 48 11.33 -12.64 -0.89
N SER A 49 12.66 -12.64 -1.09
CA SER A 49 13.33 -13.08 -2.33
C SER A 49 13.32 -14.60 -2.61
N ARG A 50 12.46 -15.40 -1.95
CA ARG A 50 12.45 -16.87 -2.08
C ARG A 50 11.09 -17.52 -2.37
N ASP A 51 10.10 -16.78 -2.88
CA ASP A 51 8.80 -17.37 -3.22
C ASP A 51 8.57 -17.51 -4.74
N SER A 52 8.13 -18.71 -5.13
CA SER A 52 7.61 -19.12 -6.45
C SER A 52 6.44 -18.26 -6.98
N LYS A 53 6.03 -17.23 -6.25
CA LYS A 53 5.11 -16.18 -6.68
C LYS A 53 5.69 -15.26 -7.75
N HIS A 54 7.01 -15.12 -7.83
CA HIS A 54 7.66 -14.25 -8.82
C HIS A 54 7.48 -14.76 -10.26
N GLU A 55 7.32 -16.07 -10.48
CA GLU A 55 7.25 -16.65 -11.82
C GLU A 55 5.99 -16.22 -12.59
N CYS A 56 4.91 -15.86 -11.89
CA CYS A 56 3.67 -15.36 -12.50
C CYS A 56 3.46 -13.86 -12.33
N ARG A 57 4.46 -13.12 -11.84
CA ARG A 57 4.32 -11.69 -11.61
C ARG A 57 4.62 -10.91 -12.90
N ASN A 58 3.62 -10.21 -13.42
CA ASN A 58 3.81 -9.32 -14.56
C ASN A 58 4.30 -7.94 -14.08
N GLU A 59 5.61 -7.71 -14.10
CA GLU A 59 6.21 -6.46 -13.62
C GLU A 59 5.73 -5.23 -14.41
N SER A 60 5.43 -5.38 -15.71
CA SER A 60 4.90 -4.28 -16.53
C SER A 60 3.55 -3.78 -16.02
N LEU A 61 2.59 -4.69 -15.77
CA LEU A 61 1.28 -4.32 -15.21
C LEU A 61 1.40 -3.71 -13.81
N HIS A 62 2.29 -4.25 -12.98
CA HIS A 62 2.55 -3.71 -11.64
C HIS A 62 3.17 -2.30 -11.68
N ASN A 63 4.08 -2.04 -12.62
CA ASN A 63 4.67 -0.71 -12.83
C ASN A 63 3.63 0.29 -13.36
N GLN A 64 2.78 -0.12 -14.30
CA GLN A 64 1.67 0.72 -14.79
C GLN A 64 0.67 1.06 -13.68
N LEU A 65 0.30 0.09 -12.85
CA LEU A 65 -0.54 0.34 -11.68
C LEU A 65 0.13 1.31 -10.69
N LYS A 66 1.45 1.17 -10.47
CA LYS A 66 2.22 2.09 -9.61
C LYS A 66 2.17 3.53 -10.16
N GLN A 67 2.42 3.71 -11.46
CA GLN A 67 2.35 5.02 -12.13
C GLN A 67 0.96 5.66 -12.01
N LEU A 68 -0.12 4.89 -12.19
CA LEU A 68 -1.49 5.41 -12.02
C LEU A 68 -1.76 5.87 -10.58
N ILE A 69 -1.26 5.15 -9.58
CA ILE A 69 -1.39 5.53 -8.17
C ILE A 69 -0.58 6.80 -7.87
N GLU A 70 0.62 6.93 -8.41
CA GLU A 70 1.46 8.12 -8.30
C GLU A 70 0.80 9.32 -8.97
N GLN A 71 0.27 9.14 -10.19
CA GLN A 71 -0.46 10.16 -10.93
C GLN A 71 -1.68 10.66 -10.15
N ARG A 72 -2.49 9.75 -9.60
CA ARG A 72 -3.63 10.11 -8.75
C ARG A 72 -3.20 10.94 -7.54
N THR A 73 -2.09 10.55 -6.91
CA THR A 73 -1.59 11.23 -5.72
C THR A 73 -1.05 12.61 -6.07
N ALA A 74 -0.30 12.73 -7.17
CA ALA A 74 0.20 13.99 -7.68
C ALA A 74 -0.95 14.93 -8.05
N HIS A 75 -1.98 14.45 -8.73
CA HIS A 75 -3.18 15.23 -9.04
C HIS A 75 -3.82 15.82 -7.78
N TYR A 76 -4.04 14.97 -6.77
CA TYR A 76 -4.64 15.38 -5.51
C TYR A 76 -3.79 16.43 -4.77
N GLU A 77 -2.49 16.20 -4.64
CA GLU A 77 -1.58 17.13 -3.95
C GLU A 77 -1.42 18.45 -4.69
N THR A 78 -1.28 18.42 -6.01
CA THR A 78 -1.17 19.64 -6.83
C THR A 78 -2.45 20.47 -6.71
N CYS A 79 -3.62 19.83 -6.84
CA CYS A 79 -4.90 20.54 -6.65
C CYS A 79 -5.00 21.17 -5.27
N LEU A 80 -4.61 20.45 -4.21
CA LEU A 80 -4.60 20.98 -2.84
C LEU A 80 -3.66 22.20 -2.73
N ARG A 81 -2.43 22.13 -3.26
CA ARG A 81 -1.48 23.26 -3.23
C ARG A 81 -2.02 24.48 -3.96
N THR A 82 -2.63 24.31 -5.13
CA THR A 82 -3.17 25.41 -5.92
C THR A 82 -4.37 26.07 -5.25
N LYS A 83 -5.25 25.28 -4.61
CA LYS A 83 -6.51 25.78 -4.07
C LYS A 83 -6.48 26.09 -2.57
N ALA A 84 -5.48 25.62 -1.83
CA ALA A 84 -5.35 25.88 -0.38
C ALA A 84 -5.44 27.36 -0.01
N PRO A 85 -4.83 28.32 -0.75
CA PRO A 85 -4.96 29.76 -0.44
C PRO A 85 -6.41 30.27 -0.46
N GLY A 86 -7.30 29.62 -1.19
CA GLY A 86 -8.73 29.94 -1.28
C GLY A 86 -9.61 29.15 -0.31
N ALA A 87 -9.03 28.51 0.72
CA ALA A 87 -9.80 27.84 1.76
C ALA A 87 -10.70 28.85 2.51
N VAL A 88 -11.86 28.39 2.97
CA VAL A 88 -12.98 29.22 3.46
C VAL A 88 -13.33 28.73 4.86
N PRO A 89 -13.22 29.59 5.88
CA PRO A 89 -13.22 29.19 7.28
C PRO A 89 -14.40 28.30 7.69
N ILE A 90 -14.12 27.30 8.53
CA ILE A 90 -15.13 26.43 9.15
C ILE A 90 -16.02 27.29 10.07
N GLU A 91 -17.21 27.65 9.59
CA GLU A 91 -18.17 28.43 10.35
C GLU A 91 -18.70 27.69 11.59
N ASN A 92 -18.83 26.36 11.49
CA ASN A 92 -19.35 25.56 12.59
C ASN A 92 -18.31 25.37 13.70
N ALA A 93 -18.50 26.03 14.84
CA ALA A 93 -17.60 25.98 15.98
C ALA A 93 -17.30 24.56 16.49
N LYS A 94 -18.28 23.64 16.49
CA LYS A 94 -18.05 22.24 16.90
C LYS A 94 -17.13 21.51 15.91
N LYS A 95 -17.31 21.73 14.60
CA LYS A 95 -16.42 21.17 13.57
C LYS A 95 -15.02 21.78 13.68
N LYS A 96 -14.93 23.10 13.88
CA LYS A 96 -13.65 23.80 14.07
C LYS A 96 -12.87 23.23 15.25
N ALA A 97 -13.49 23.13 16.43
CA ALA A 97 -12.85 22.56 17.61
C ALA A 97 -12.37 21.10 17.39
N LYS A 98 -13.16 20.29 16.66
CA LYS A 98 -12.75 18.93 16.29
C LYS A 98 -11.54 18.91 15.35
N CYS A 99 -11.50 19.83 14.39
CA CYS A 99 -10.38 19.97 13.45
C CYS A 99 -9.11 20.48 14.15
N ASP A 100 -9.23 21.43 15.07
CA ASP A 100 -8.12 21.91 15.90
C ASP A 100 -7.55 20.78 16.77
N ALA A 101 -8.41 19.94 17.35
CA ALA A 101 -7.97 18.77 18.10
C ALA A 101 -7.23 17.74 17.24
N ILE A 102 -7.63 17.58 15.97
CA ILE A 102 -6.92 16.71 15.02
C ILE A 102 -5.55 17.32 14.69
N MET A 103 -5.48 18.62 14.35
CA MET A 103 -4.23 19.33 14.04
C MET A 103 -3.18 19.23 15.15
N ARG A 104 -3.62 19.25 16.41
CA ARG A 104 -2.74 19.11 17.58
C ARG A 104 -2.26 17.67 17.82
N LYS A 105 -2.93 16.66 17.24
CA LYS A 105 -2.65 15.26 17.50
C LYS A 105 -1.55 14.73 16.59
N ARG A 106 -0.40 14.36 17.15
CA ARG A 106 0.64 13.64 16.41
C ARG A 106 0.24 12.17 16.21
N PRO A 107 0.22 11.63 14.97
CA PRO A 107 -0.25 10.28 14.67
C PRO A 107 0.69 9.15 15.14
N VAL A 108 1.94 9.50 15.46
CA VAL A 108 2.95 8.58 15.97
C VAL A 108 3.50 9.20 17.26
N LYS A 109 3.19 8.59 18.41
CA LYS A 109 3.97 8.82 19.63
C LYS A 109 5.28 8.07 19.43
N ARG A 110 6.43 8.69 19.74
CA ARG A 110 7.67 7.92 19.94
C ARG A 110 7.36 6.97 21.09
N ASP A 111 7.11 5.70 20.80
CA ASP A 111 6.97 4.67 21.83
C ASP A 111 8.36 4.47 22.45
N LEU A 112 8.70 5.34 23.41
CA LEU A 112 9.70 5.06 24.43
C LEU A 112 9.09 4.00 25.36
N SER A 113 9.14 2.71 24.99
CA SER A 113 8.97 1.56 25.90
C SER A 113 8.69 0.26 25.13
N MET A 114 9.67 -0.27 24.38
CA MET A 114 9.65 -1.67 23.92
C MET A 114 11.00 -2.37 24.07
N ASP A 115 11.92 -1.87 24.89
CA ASP A 115 13.23 -2.51 25.12
C ASP A 115 13.28 -3.44 26.35
N ASP A 116 12.31 -3.39 27.27
CA ASP A 116 12.40 -4.13 28.54
C ASP A 116 11.55 -5.40 28.64
N ARG A 117 11.62 -6.29 27.64
CA ARG A 117 11.26 -7.71 27.84
C ARG A 117 12.31 -8.66 27.27
N LYS A 118 13.33 -8.88 28.10
CA LYS A 118 14.22 -10.06 28.20
C LYS A 118 13.56 -11.36 27.73
N GLY A 119 14.36 -12.23 27.09
CA GLY A 119 14.13 -13.67 27.20
C GLY A 119 14.56 -14.53 26.01
N ARG A 120 15.80 -15.04 26.11
CA ARG A 120 16.38 -16.26 25.48
C ARG A 120 15.43 -17.04 24.55
N ARG A 121 15.87 -17.30 23.30
CA ARG A 121 15.90 -18.62 22.62
C ARG A 121 15.92 -18.50 21.09
N SER A 122 16.91 -19.20 20.53
CA SER A 122 17.07 -19.85 19.22
C SER A 122 16.89 -19.05 17.91
N ILE A 123 17.87 -19.31 17.03
CA ILE A 123 18.15 -18.80 15.67
C ILE A 123 16.99 -19.02 14.66
N LYS A 124 15.86 -19.59 15.09
CA LYS A 124 14.58 -19.61 14.32
C LYS A 124 13.71 -18.35 14.54
N ARG A 125 14.05 -17.46 15.47
CA ARG A 125 13.26 -16.25 15.81
C ARG A 125 13.49 -15.06 14.87
N ASP A 126 14.57 -15.00 14.09
CA ASP A 126 14.91 -13.79 13.34
C ASP A 126 13.96 -13.51 12.17
N LYS A 127 13.46 -14.56 11.50
CA LYS A 127 12.37 -14.42 10.51
C LYS A 127 11.08 -13.88 11.13
N LYS A 128 10.75 -14.29 12.36
CA LYS A 128 9.52 -13.92 13.07
C LYS A 128 9.61 -12.51 13.67
N LYS A 129 10.80 -12.08 14.14
CA LYS A 129 11.09 -10.71 14.57
C LYS A 129 11.05 -9.73 13.40
N GLY A 130 11.67 -10.07 12.26
CA GLY A 130 11.61 -9.26 11.03
C GLY A 130 10.17 -9.07 10.53
N GLN A 131 9.37 -10.14 10.52
CA GLN A 131 7.96 -10.06 10.13
C GLN A 131 7.10 -9.26 11.14
N ALA A 132 7.37 -9.35 12.43
CA ALA A 132 6.69 -8.55 13.46
C ALA A 132 7.02 -7.04 13.33
N ALA A 133 8.31 -6.70 13.10
CA ALA A 133 8.76 -5.33 12.85
C ALA A 133 8.24 -4.76 11.51
N GLN A 134 8.12 -5.59 10.47
CA GLN A 134 7.47 -5.18 9.21
C GLN A 134 5.97 -4.93 9.40
N ASN A 135 5.29 -5.81 10.15
CA ASN A 135 3.87 -5.63 10.47
C ASN A 135 3.64 -4.38 11.33
N SER A 136 4.56 -4.03 12.24
CA SER A 136 4.47 -2.78 12.99
C SER A 136 4.68 -1.57 12.08
N CYS A 137 5.63 -1.60 11.14
CA CYS A 137 5.83 -0.54 10.15
C CYS A 137 4.54 -0.25 9.35
N PHE A 138 3.93 -1.28 8.74
CA PHE A 138 2.69 -1.08 7.99
C PHE A 138 1.50 -0.65 8.87
N ARG A 139 1.48 -1.04 10.16
CA ARG A 139 0.49 -0.54 11.12
C ARG A 139 0.68 0.96 11.37
N GLU A 140 1.90 1.44 11.52
CA GLU A 140 2.20 2.87 11.67
C GLU A 140 1.87 3.66 10.41
N ALA A 141 2.26 3.17 9.23
CA ALA A 141 1.90 3.78 7.96
C ALA A 141 0.37 3.91 7.80
N ARG A 142 -0.40 2.91 8.26
CA ARG A 142 -1.87 2.97 8.31
C ARG A 142 -2.39 4.02 9.30
N LYS A 143 -1.78 4.16 10.49
CA LYS A 143 -2.15 5.21 11.46
C LYS A 143 -1.97 6.61 10.86
N ILE A 144 -0.86 6.84 10.15
CA ILE A 144 -0.60 8.12 9.46
C ILE A 144 -1.66 8.35 8.38
N LYS A 145 -1.93 7.37 7.50
CA LYS A 145 -2.98 7.49 6.47
C LYS A 145 -4.37 7.81 7.04
N LEU A 146 -4.72 7.17 8.16
CA LEU A 146 -5.99 7.45 8.84
C LEU A 146 -6.04 8.90 9.36
N HIS A 147 -4.94 9.38 9.92
CA HIS A 147 -4.83 10.77 10.37
C HIS A 147 -4.94 11.76 9.19
N CYS A 148 -4.27 11.51 8.06
CA CYS A 148 -4.44 12.35 6.88
C CYS A 148 -5.90 12.34 6.39
N SER A 149 -6.58 11.19 6.48
CA SER A 149 -8.01 11.10 6.13
C SER A 149 -8.91 11.90 7.07
N GLN A 150 -8.49 12.11 8.33
CA GLN A 150 -9.19 12.98 9.29
C GLN A 150 -8.94 14.46 8.94
N LEU A 151 -7.69 14.86 8.68
CA LEU A 151 -7.34 16.21 8.21
C LEU A 151 -8.05 16.56 6.89
N ALA A 152 -8.19 15.59 5.98
CA ALA A 152 -8.90 15.75 4.71
C ALA A 152 -10.38 16.09 4.87
N LYS A 153 -11.00 15.83 6.02
CA LYS A 153 -12.38 16.25 6.33
C LYS A 153 -12.45 17.70 6.85
N CYS A 154 -11.33 18.22 7.30
CA CYS A 154 -11.18 19.57 7.86
C CYS A 154 -10.68 20.57 6.81
N CYS A 155 -10.00 20.12 5.77
CA CYS A 155 -9.70 20.93 4.59
C CYS A 155 -10.91 20.92 3.64
N ASN A 156 -11.60 22.06 3.49
CA ASN A 156 -12.81 22.15 2.66
C ASN A 156 -12.52 21.92 1.15
N ILE A 157 -11.34 22.33 0.68
CA ILE A 157 -10.82 22.15 -0.68
C ILE A 157 -10.62 20.68 -1.03
N SER A 158 -10.32 19.83 -0.04
CA SER A 158 -10.07 18.40 -0.21
C SER A 158 -11.14 17.68 -1.02
N LYS A 159 -12.43 18.04 -0.84
CA LYS A 159 -13.53 17.45 -1.61
C LYS A 159 -13.44 17.78 -3.10
N GLN A 160 -13.09 19.02 -3.44
CA GLN A 160 -12.97 19.46 -4.83
C GLN A 160 -11.80 18.81 -5.55
N CYS A 161 -10.73 18.47 -4.81
CA CYS A 161 -9.55 17.81 -5.36
C CYS A 161 -9.68 16.29 -5.45
N ARG A 162 -10.70 15.71 -4.82
CA ARG A 162 -10.88 14.26 -4.70
C ARG A 162 -11.47 13.60 -5.92
N ASP A 163 -11.99 14.37 -6.87
CA ASP A 163 -12.49 13.79 -8.11
C ASP A 163 -11.32 13.32 -8.96
N THR A 164 -11.07 12.02 -8.86
CA THR A 164 -10.11 11.29 -9.68
C THR A 164 -10.78 10.12 -10.39
N SER A 165 -12.09 10.22 -10.64
CA SER A 165 -12.94 9.15 -11.19
C SER A 165 -12.32 8.44 -12.39
N ALA A 166 -11.82 9.20 -13.37
CA ALA A 166 -11.13 8.64 -14.55
C ALA A 166 -9.84 7.86 -14.21
N ILE A 167 -9.06 8.33 -13.23
CA ILE A 167 -7.83 7.63 -12.79
C ILE A 167 -8.20 6.40 -11.96
N ASP A 168 -9.23 6.49 -11.11
CA ASP A 168 -9.71 5.37 -10.28
C ASP A 168 -10.30 4.24 -11.12
N GLN A 169 -10.96 4.56 -12.24
CA GLN A 169 -11.40 3.58 -13.22
C GLN A 169 -10.21 2.83 -13.82
N LYS A 170 -9.19 3.55 -14.33
CA LYS A 170 -7.97 2.95 -14.87
C LYS A 170 -7.24 2.08 -13.85
N ILE A 171 -7.17 2.52 -12.58
CA ILE A 171 -6.60 1.73 -11.48
C ILE A 171 -7.39 0.43 -11.27
N THR A 172 -8.71 0.48 -11.36
CA THR A 172 -9.58 -0.68 -11.17
C THR A 172 -9.43 -1.68 -12.31
N GLU A 173 -9.44 -1.22 -13.55
CA GLU A 173 -9.19 -2.02 -14.75
C GLU A 173 -7.81 -2.72 -14.66
N LYS A 174 -6.76 -1.98 -14.29
CA LYS A 174 -5.41 -2.56 -14.14
C LYS A 174 -5.32 -3.61 -13.05
N LYS A 175 -6.07 -3.46 -11.95
CA LYS A 175 -6.13 -4.51 -10.91
C LYS A 175 -6.83 -5.77 -11.42
N ILE A 176 -7.82 -5.64 -12.27
CA ILE A 176 -8.50 -6.77 -12.91
C ILE A 176 -7.53 -7.48 -13.85
N GLU A 177 -6.83 -6.74 -14.73
CA GLU A 177 -5.83 -7.30 -15.64
C GLU A 177 -4.71 -8.08 -14.90
N ILE A 178 -4.18 -7.52 -13.80
CA ILE A 178 -3.18 -8.20 -12.96
C ILE A 178 -3.75 -9.52 -12.41
N LYS A 179 -5.00 -9.51 -11.94
CA LYS A 179 -5.66 -10.69 -11.37
C LYS A 179 -5.88 -11.76 -12.44
N GLU A 180 -6.25 -11.38 -13.65
CA GLU A 180 -6.44 -12.28 -14.78
C GLU A 180 -5.13 -12.88 -15.27
N SER A 181 -4.09 -12.05 -15.45
CA SER A 181 -2.74 -12.49 -15.81
C SER A 181 -2.21 -13.52 -14.80
N LEU A 182 -2.40 -13.27 -13.50
CA LEU A 182 -2.05 -14.20 -12.44
C LEU A 182 -2.83 -15.51 -12.51
N ARG A 183 -4.13 -15.46 -12.85
CA ARG A 183 -4.97 -16.66 -13.01
C ARG A 183 -4.53 -17.51 -14.20
N GLN A 184 -4.28 -16.88 -15.35
CA GLN A 184 -3.82 -17.55 -16.57
C GLN A 184 -2.46 -18.24 -16.38
N CYS A 185 -1.48 -17.52 -15.82
CA CYS A 185 -0.16 -18.10 -15.55
C CYS A 185 -0.25 -19.30 -14.59
N ARG A 186 -1.08 -19.20 -13.53
CA ARG A 186 -1.30 -20.31 -12.61
C ARG A 186 -1.95 -21.52 -13.31
N ALA A 187 -2.93 -21.30 -14.17
CA ALA A 187 -3.60 -22.37 -14.92
C ALA A 187 -2.63 -23.13 -15.83
N ILE A 188 -1.77 -22.42 -16.56
CA ILE A 188 -0.71 -23.01 -17.40
C ILE A 188 0.26 -23.83 -16.55
N ASN A 189 0.66 -23.29 -15.40
CA ASN A 189 1.61 -23.96 -14.50
C ASN A 189 1.01 -25.19 -13.80
N THR A 190 -0.29 -25.21 -13.50
CA THR A 190 -0.98 -26.41 -12.99
C THR A 190 -1.13 -27.49 -14.06
N GLY A 191 -1.43 -27.13 -15.30
CA GLY A 191 -1.48 -28.07 -16.43
C GLY A 191 -0.14 -28.73 -16.72
N ARG A 192 0.96 -27.96 -16.66
CA ARG A 192 2.34 -28.47 -16.83
C ARG A 192 2.77 -29.46 -15.74
N LYS A 193 2.27 -29.34 -14.51
CA LYS A 193 2.58 -30.29 -13.42
C LYS A 193 1.85 -31.62 -13.55
N GLY A 194 0.64 -31.64 -14.10
CA GLY A 194 -0.11 -32.88 -14.38
C GLY A 194 0.54 -33.71 -15.49
N GLY A 195 0.93 -33.07 -16.59
CA GLY A 195 1.56 -33.76 -17.74
C GLY A 195 2.92 -34.39 -17.41
N LYS A 196 3.73 -33.76 -16.54
CA LYS A 196 5.01 -34.33 -16.10
C LYS A 196 4.84 -35.59 -15.26
N LYS A 197 3.84 -35.66 -14.38
CA LYS A 197 3.55 -36.87 -13.59
C LYS A 197 3.10 -38.04 -14.47
N HIS A 198 2.21 -37.77 -15.44
CA HIS A 198 1.69 -38.81 -16.34
C HIS A 198 2.79 -39.41 -17.23
N LYS A 199 3.71 -38.57 -17.72
CA LYS A 199 4.86 -39.02 -18.54
C LYS A 199 5.87 -39.83 -17.73
N GLN A 200 6.08 -39.47 -16.45
CA GLN A 200 6.96 -40.20 -15.54
C GLN A 200 6.38 -41.57 -15.15
N GLN A 201 5.06 -41.65 -14.96
CA GLN A 201 4.35 -42.90 -14.65
C GLN A 201 4.33 -43.86 -15.84
N GLN A 202 4.15 -43.36 -17.07
CA GLN A 202 4.30 -44.17 -18.30
C GLN A 202 5.73 -44.67 -18.52
N GLN A 203 6.75 -43.86 -18.24
CA GLN A 203 8.15 -44.30 -18.34
C GLN A 203 8.50 -45.38 -17.31
N GLN A 204 7.97 -45.29 -16.08
CA GLN A 204 8.16 -46.33 -15.06
C GLN A 204 7.46 -47.64 -15.45
N GLN A 205 6.24 -47.59 -15.98
CA GLN A 205 5.55 -48.79 -16.48
C GLN A 205 6.29 -49.42 -17.67
N GLN A 206 6.82 -48.64 -18.62
CA GLN A 206 7.63 -49.18 -19.72
C GLN A 206 8.94 -49.82 -19.25
N GLN A 207 9.61 -49.24 -18.25
CA GLN A 207 10.81 -49.84 -17.66
C GLN A 207 10.51 -51.14 -16.89
N GLN A 208 9.41 -51.20 -16.13
CA GLN A 208 8.98 -52.43 -15.45
C GLN A 208 8.61 -53.53 -16.45
N SER A 209 7.85 -53.22 -17.50
CA SER A 209 7.50 -54.20 -18.55
C SER A 209 8.73 -54.71 -19.29
N ARG A 210 9.75 -53.87 -19.53
CA ARG A 210 11.03 -54.31 -20.11
C ARG A 210 11.82 -55.23 -19.16
N ARG A 211 11.85 -54.94 -17.85
CA ARG A 211 12.48 -55.82 -16.85
C ARG A 211 11.80 -57.18 -16.75
N ASN A 212 10.46 -57.21 -16.70
CA ASN A 212 9.71 -58.47 -16.62
C ASN A 212 9.87 -59.33 -17.89
N LYS A 213 9.97 -58.69 -19.06
CA LYS A 213 10.19 -59.39 -20.33
C LYS A 213 11.60 -60.01 -20.42
N MET A 214 12.62 -59.37 -19.81
CA MET A 214 13.97 -59.96 -19.74
C MET A 214 14.04 -61.13 -18.75
N ALA A 215 13.33 -61.06 -17.61
CA ALA A 215 13.30 -62.14 -16.63
C ALA A 215 12.67 -63.44 -17.18
N ASN A 216 11.61 -63.34 -18.00
CA ASN A 216 10.95 -64.50 -18.62
C ASN A 216 11.77 -65.18 -19.74
N VAL A 217 12.73 -64.47 -20.33
CA VAL A 217 13.64 -65.03 -21.34
C VAL A 217 14.79 -65.81 -20.68
N THR A 218 15.09 -65.55 -19.39
CA THR A 218 16.19 -66.23 -18.68
C THR A 218 15.77 -67.56 -18.05
N THR A 219 14.46 -67.82 -17.89
CA THR A 219 13.90 -69.07 -17.34
C THR A 219 13.47 -70.08 -18.39
N SER A 220 13.66 -69.76 -19.67
CA SER A 220 13.30 -70.62 -20.81
C SER A 220 14.56 -71.07 -21.56
N LYS A 221 15.48 -71.74 -20.87
CA LYS A 221 16.53 -72.54 -21.51
C LYS A 221 16.44 -73.95 -20.93
N PRO A 222 16.12 -74.96 -21.76
CA PRO A 222 16.18 -76.36 -21.34
C PRO A 222 17.61 -76.78 -21.00
#